data_AF-A0A4Q3G050-F1
#
_entry.id   AF-A0A4Q3G050-F1
#
_cell.length_a   1.000
_cell.length_b   1.000
_cell.length_c   1.000
_cell.angle_alpha   90.00
_cell.angle_beta   90.00
_cell.angle_gamma   90.00
#
_symmetry.space_group_name_H-M   'P 1'
#
loop_
_entity.id
_entity.type
_entity.pdbx_description
1 polymer ?
#
loop_
_entity_poly.entity_id
_entity_poly.type
_entity_poly.pdbx_seq_one_letter_code
_entity_poly.pdbx_strand_id
1 'polypeptide(L)'
;RVVGDHVYVLDSGRGRIVRIDPTTGEKADLAFCPGFLRGMSIIDGHAIVTVSKPRNGSFAGLLLDSELKARDAEPWCGVLIVNLASGDIVEWIRLEGHITEMFDVAAMHGVVCPMAVGPAAAEMHNTISFEQTGLLSLLGGADGDAESRLGRRSVRA
;
A
#
# COMPACT_ATOMS: atom_id res chain seq x y z
N ARG A 1 -0.47 -7.07 9.84
CA ARG A 1 -0.96 -5.83 10.50
C ARG A 1 -1.93 -6.22 11.60
N VAL A 2 -1.96 -5.50 12.72
CA VAL A 2 -2.95 -5.73 13.80
C VAL A 2 -3.90 -4.54 13.80
N VAL A 3 -5.20 -4.81 13.72
CA VAL A 3 -6.26 -3.77 13.70
C VAL A 3 -7.43 -4.27 14.52
N GLY A 4 -7.79 -3.54 15.58
CA GLY A 4 -8.72 -4.03 16.59
C GLY A 4 -8.24 -5.35 17.20
N ASP A 5 -9.14 -6.31 17.33
CA ASP A 5 -8.87 -7.65 17.89
C ASP A 5 -8.39 -8.66 16.85
N HIS A 6 -8.02 -8.21 15.64
CA HIS A 6 -7.67 -9.10 14.54
C HIS A 6 -6.25 -8.88 14.02
N VAL A 7 -5.63 -9.98 13.57
CA VAL A 7 -4.36 -9.99 12.87
C VAL A 7 -4.60 -10.25 11.39
N TYR A 8 -4.17 -9.33 10.55
CA TYR A 8 -4.22 -9.46 9.10
C TYR A 8 -2.85 -9.87 8.57
N VAL A 9 -2.80 -10.95 7.81
CA VAL A 9 -1.57 -11.48 7.22
C VAL A 9 -1.68 -11.60 5.70
N LEU A 10 -0.54 -11.54 5.04
CA LEU A 10 -0.42 -11.83 3.62
C LEU A 10 0.05 -13.26 3.46
N ASP A 11 -0.76 -14.09 2.83
CA ASP A 11 -0.36 -15.42 2.38
C ASP A 11 0.11 -15.31 0.94
N SER A 12 1.39 -14.99 0.76
CA SER A 12 2.00 -14.80 -0.56
C SER A 12 2.00 -16.08 -1.41
N GLY A 13 2.00 -17.25 -0.76
CA GLY A 13 1.98 -18.55 -1.43
C GLY A 13 0.63 -18.88 -2.07
N ARG A 14 -0.46 -18.33 -1.54
CA ARG A 14 -1.83 -18.47 -2.08
C ARG A 14 -2.37 -17.18 -2.74
N GLY A 15 -1.65 -16.06 -2.63
CA GLY A 15 -2.13 -14.75 -3.08
C GLY A 15 -3.33 -14.25 -2.29
N ARG A 16 -3.38 -14.52 -0.97
CA ARG A 16 -4.53 -14.20 -0.12
C ARG A 16 -4.21 -13.16 0.96
N ILE A 17 -5.15 -12.26 1.20
CA ILE A 17 -5.25 -11.53 2.47
C ILE A 17 -6.06 -12.41 3.41
N VAL A 18 -5.51 -12.66 4.60
CA VAL A 18 -6.11 -13.56 5.59
C VAL A 18 -6.26 -12.82 6.91
N ARG A 19 -7.44 -12.91 7.52
CA ARG A 19 -7.69 -12.46 8.89
C ARG A 19 -7.52 -13.64 9.84
N ILE A 20 -6.84 -13.39 10.95
CA ILE A 20 -6.60 -14.35 12.02
C ILE A 20 -7.16 -13.80 13.32
N ASP A 21 -7.96 -14.60 14.01
CA ASP A 21 -8.30 -14.37 15.42
C ASP A 21 -7.09 -14.80 16.27
N PRO A 22 -6.44 -13.87 16.99
CA PRO A 22 -5.24 -14.17 17.77
C PRO A 22 -5.54 -15.04 19.01
N THR A 23 -6.79 -15.12 19.47
CA THR A 23 -7.21 -15.91 20.63
C THR A 23 -7.47 -17.36 20.24
N THR A 24 -8.20 -17.59 19.15
CA THR A 24 -8.62 -18.94 18.71
C THR A 24 -7.71 -19.54 17.65
N GLY A 25 -6.95 -18.70 16.93
CA GLY A 25 -6.17 -19.10 15.76
C GLY A 25 -7.00 -19.32 14.50
N GLU A 26 -8.31 -19.05 14.53
CA GLU A 26 -9.19 -19.16 13.36
C GLU A 26 -8.70 -18.26 12.23
N LYS A 27 -8.68 -18.79 11.00
CA LYS A 27 -8.23 -18.10 9.79
C LYS A 27 -9.38 -17.95 8.81
N ALA A 28 -9.60 -16.74 8.33
CA ALA A 28 -10.57 -16.44 7.27
C ALA A 28 -9.87 -15.78 6.09
N ASP A 29 -9.95 -16.39 4.91
CA ASP A 29 -9.50 -15.77 3.67
C ASP A 29 -10.45 -14.63 3.30
N LEU A 30 -9.92 -13.41 3.17
CA LEU A 30 -10.73 -12.22 2.87
C LEU A 30 -10.75 -11.88 1.39
N ALA A 31 -9.58 -11.88 0.74
CA ALA A 31 -9.46 -11.44 -0.64
C ALA A 31 -8.36 -12.23 -1.37
N PHE A 32 -8.56 -12.43 -2.66
CA PHE A 32 -7.51 -12.89 -3.58
C PHE A 32 -6.90 -11.71 -4.31
N CYS A 33 -5.58 -11.71 -4.43
CA CYS A 33 -4.81 -10.69 -5.13
C CYS A 33 -3.95 -11.34 -6.23
N PRO A 34 -4.01 -10.86 -7.48
CA PRO A 34 -3.35 -11.48 -8.63
C PRO A 34 -1.84 -11.18 -8.67
N GLY A 35 -1.10 -11.68 -7.69
CA GLY A 35 0.35 -11.55 -7.62
C GLY A 35 0.93 -11.97 -6.27
N PHE A 36 2.25 -11.88 -6.16
CA PHE A 36 2.96 -12.23 -4.93
C PHE A 36 2.91 -11.08 -3.93
N LEU A 37 2.16 -11.26 -2.85
CA LEU A 37 1.92 -10.25 -1.81
C LEU A 37 3.15 -10.04 -0.91
N ARG A 38 3.49 -8.80 -0.55
CA ARG A 38 4.65 -8.51 0.33
C ARG A 38 4.41 -7.38 1.35
N GLY A 39 3.91 -6.25 0.88
CA GLY A 39 3.61 -5.08 1.68
C GLY A 39 2.13 -4.97 1.96
N MET A 40 1.76 -4.51 3.15
CA MET A 40 0.38 -4.16 3.49
C MET A 40 0.37 -2.98 4.44
N SER A 41 -0.53 -2.04 4.23
CA SER A 41 -0.99 -1.05 5.22
C SER A 41 -2.51 -1.14 5.31
N ILE A 42 -3.09 -0.74 6.45
CA ILE A 42 -4.55 -0.74 6.63
C ILE A 42 -4.97 0.64 7.12
N ILE A 43 -5.98 1.21 6.45
CA ILE A 43 -6.56 2.52 6.73
C ILE A 43 -8.06 2.45 6.45
N ASP A 44 -8.89 2.91 7.40
CA ASP A 44 -10.35 3.03 7.25
C ASP A 44 -11.05 1.81 6.62
N GLY A 45 -10.73 0.61 7.12
CA GLY A 45 -11.32 -0.64 6.63
C GLY A 45 -10.81 -1.13 5.26
N HIS A 46 -9.80 -0.46 4.69
CA HIS A 46 -9.17 -0.83 3.44
C HIS A 46 -7.74 -1.32 3.67
N ALA A 47 -7.37 -2.41 3.01
CA ALA A 47 -5.98 -2.84 2.92
C ALA A 47 -5.36 -2.30 1.64
N ILE A 48 -4.27 -1.55 1.79
CA ILE A 48 -3.39 -1.16 0.70
C ILE A 48 -2.30 -2.21 0.66
N VAL A 49 -2.22 -3.00 -0.41
CA VAL A 49 -1.28 -4.13 -0.51
C VAL A 49 -0.41 -4.01 -1.74
N THR A 50 0.85 -4.44 -1.64
CA THR A 50 1.72 -4.57 -2.80
C THR A 50 1.61 -5.96 -3.40
N VAL A 51 1.52 -6.03 -4.73
CA VAL A 51 1.65 -7.26 -5.51
C VAL A 51 2.91 -7.18 -6.37
N SER A 52 3.63 -8.29 -6.44
CA SER A 52 4.82 -8.45 -7.27
C SER A 52 4.63 -9.57 -8.29
N LYS A 53 5.37 -9.51 -9.39
CA LYS A 53 5.50 -10.69 -10.26
C LYS A 53 6.31 -11.77 -9.52
N PRO A 54 5.94 -13.06 -9.60
CA PRO A 54 6.75 -14.15 -9.08
C PRO A 54 8.15 -14.15 -9.71
N ARG A 55 9.20 -14.47 -8.94
CA ARG A 55 10.54 -14.70 -9.51
C ARG A 55 10.58 -16.06 -10.18
N ASN A 56 11.21 -16.13 -11.35
CA ASN A 56 11.55 -17.39 -11.98
C ASN A 56 12.51 -18.19 -11.06
N GLY A 57 12.12 -19.41 -10.68
CA GLY A 57 12.92 -20.32 -9.86
C GLY A 57 12.49 -20.41 -8.40
N SER A 58 12.59 -19.33 -7.61
CA SER A 58 12.35 -19.38 -6.16
C SER A 58 10.87 -19.43 -5.75
N PHE A 59 9.95 -19.07 -6.65
CA PHE A 59 8.51 -18.98 -6.35
C PHE A 59 7.63 -19.73 -7.35
N ALA A 60 8.22 -20.61 -8.18
CA ALA A 60 7.48 -21.44 -9.12
C ALA A 60 6.87 -22.65 -8.40
N GLY A 61 5.62 -23.01 -8.74
CA GLY A 61 4.93 -24.18 -8.17
C GLY A 61 4.22 -23.91 -6.84
N LEU A 62 4.01 -22.63 -6.49
CA LEU A 62 3.15 -22.24 -5.38
C LEU A 62 1.67 -22.38 -5.77
N LEU A 63 0.80 -22.50 -4.77
CA LEU A 63 -0.65 -22.55 -4.99
C LEU A 63 -1.18 -21.32 -5.74
N LEU A 64 -0.47 -20.19 -5.64
CA LEU A 64 -0.73 -18.99 -6.42
C LEU A 64 -0.82 -19.27 -7.93
N ASP A 65 0.05 -20.11 -8.49
CA ASP A 65 0.05 -20.40 -9.93
C ASP A 65 -1.25 -21.08 -10.36
N SER A 66 -1.76 -22.01 -9.54
CA SER A 66 -3.06 -22.65 -9.79
C SER A 66 -4.24 -21.71 -9.56
N GLU A 67 -4.18 -20.85 -8.54
CA GLU A 67 -5.25 -19.88 -8.26
C GLU A 67 -5.36 -18.81 -9.37
N LEU A 68 -4.24 -18.40 -9.94
CA LEU A 68 -4.17 -17.49 -11.09
C LEU A 68 -4.77 -18.13 -12.34
N LYS A 69 -4.34 -19.36 -12.68
CA LYS A 69 -4.88 -20.13 -13.82
C LYS A 69 -6.39 -20.37 -13.69
N ALA A 70 -6.87 -20.72 -12.50
CA ALA A 70 -8.28 -20.96 -12.25
C ALA A 70 -9.16 -19.71 -12.45
N ARG A 71 -8.56 -18.51 -12.43
CA ARG A 71 -9.23 -17.22 -12.59
C ARG A 71 -8.93 -16.55 -13.93
N ASP A 72 -8.23 -17.23 -14.84
CA ASP A 72 -7.76 -16.67 -16.10
C ASP A 72 -7.00 -15.33 -15.90
N ALA A 73 -6.16 -15.30 -14.85
CA ALA A 73 -5.44 -14.11 -14.43
C ALA A 73 -3.92 -14.29 -14.60
N GLU A 74 -3.26 -13.24 -15.07
CA GLU A 74 -1.80 -13.15 -15.11
C GLU A 74 -1.27 -12.35 -13.91
N PRO A 75 -0.14 -12.73 -13.30
CA PRO A 75 0.43 -11.97 -12.20
C PRO A 75 1.01 -10.64 -12.68
N TRP A 76 0.83 -9.59 -11.89
CA TRP A 76 1.39 -8.27 -12.20
C TRP A 76 1.92 -7.56 -10.96
N CYS A 77 2.67 -6.47 -11.19
CA CYS A 77 3.31 -5.70 -10.13
C CYS A 77 2.57 -4.37 -9.93
N GLY A 78 2.34 -3.99 -8.67
CA GLY A 78 1.64 -2.76 -8.35
C GLY A 78 1.10 -2.72 -6.93
N VAL A 79 0.15 -1.80 -6.73
CA VAL A 79 -0.55 -1.59 -5.47
C VAL A 79 -2.04 -1.84 -5.69
N LEU A 80 -2.66 -2.57 -4.78
CA LEU A 80 -4.10 -2.78 -4.74
C LEU A 80 -4.68 -2.12 -3.50
N ILE A 81 -5.89 -1.61 -3.62
CA ILE A 81 -6.71 -1.15 -2.52
C ILE A 81 -7.88 -2.12 -2.40
N VAL A 82 -7.96 -2.83 -1.28
CA VAL A 82 -8.93 -3.88 -1.02
C VAL A 82 -9.87 -3.44 0.10
N ASN A 83 -11.18 -3.49 -0.14
CA ASN A 83 -12.17 -3.33 0.91
C ASN A 83 -12.20 -4.61 1.77
N LEU A 84 -11.85 -4.51 3.05
CA LEU A 84 -11.73 -5.69 3.92
C LEU A 84 -13.08 -6.30 4.35
N ALA A 85 -14.19 -5.56 4.20
CA ALA A 85 -15.52 -6.06 4.54
C ALA A 85 -16.09 -6.95 3.42
N SER A 86 -15.92 -6.56 2.15
CA SER A 86 -16.40 -7.35 1.01
C SER A 86 -15.34 -8.29 0.42
N GLY A 87 -14.06 -7.94 0.57
CA GLY A 87 -12.94 -8.64 -0.09
C GLY A 87 -12.64 -8.12 -1.50
N ASP A 88 -13.35 -7.09 -1.98
CA ASP A 88 -13.19 -6.57 -3.33
C ASP A 88 -11.94 -5.69 -3.48
N ILE A 89 -11.27 -5.82 -4.63
CA ILE A 89 -10.27 -4.84 -5.07
C ILE A 89 -11.03 -3.63 -5.63
N VAL A 90 -11.03 -2.52 -4.90
CA VAL A 90 -11.81 -1.32 -5.25
C VAL A 90 -11.02 -0.34 -6.12
N GLU A 91 -9.70 -0.30 -5.97
CA GLU A 91 -8.82 0.57 -6.74
C GLU A 91 -7.43 -0.06 -6.91
N TRP A 92 -6.66 0.40 -7.89
CA TRP A 92 -5.32 -0.13 -8.14
C TRP A 92 -4.38 0.82 -8.88
N ILE A 93 -3.07 0.59 -8.71
CA ILE A 93 -1.99 1.18 -9.49
C ILE A 93 -1.14 0.05 -10.05
N ARG A 94 -1.04 -0.04 -11.38
CA ARG A 94 -0.22 -1.04 -12.07
C ARG A 94 1.11 -0.43 -12.47
N LEU A 95 2.19 -1.14 -12.15
CA LEU A 95 3.53 -0.80 -12.57
C LEU A 95 3.94 -1.72 -13.73
N GLU A 96 4.41 -1.10 -14.81
CA GLU A 96 4.91 -1.79 -15.99
C GLU A 96 6.39 -1.42 -16.24
N GLY A 97 7.09 -2.28 -16.98
CA GLY A 97 8.51 -2.12 -17.26
C GLY A 97 9.42 -2.82 -16.25
N HIS A 98 10.48 -2.14 -15.83
CA HIS A 98 11.59 -2.74 -15.07
C HIS A 98 11.25 -3.04 -13.61
N ILE A 99 10.26 -2.34 -13.04
CA ILE A 99 9.82 -2.59 -11.66
C ILE A 99 8.84 -3.75 -11.68
N THR A 100 9.31 -4.90 -11.20
CA THR A 100 8.52 -6.14 -11.15
C THR A 100 8.26 -6.62 -9.72
N GLU A 101 8.86 -5.95 -8.73
CA GLU A 101 8.75 -6.29 -7.32
C GLU A 101 8.54 -5.05 -6.45
N MET A 102 7.68 -5.19 -5.44
CA MET A 102 7.41 -4.18 -4.42
C MET A 102 7.36 -4.84 -3.05
N PHE A 103 8.14 -4.32 -2.09
CA PHE A 103 8.33 -4.98 -0.79
C PHE A 103 7.41 -4.48 0.31
N ASP A 104 7.16 -3.17 0.39
CA ASP A 104 6.33 -2.59 1.44
C ASP A 104 5.51 -1.42 0.92
N VAL A 105 4.47 -1.07 1.67
CA VAL A 105 3.64 0.11 1.46
C VAL A 105 3.22 0.68 2.82
N ALA A 106 3.24 2.00 2.93
CA ALA A 106 2.81 2.72 4.12
C ALA A 106 1.83 3.83 3.73
N ALA A 107 0.70 3.89 4.44
CA ALA A 107 -0.22 5.01 4.36
C ALA A 107 0.29 6.15 5.27
N MET A 108 0.46 7.35 4.71
CA MET A 108 0.90 8.54 5.44
C MET A 108 -0.20 9.61 5.39
N HIS A 109 -0.90 9.80 6.52
CA HIS A 109 -1.98 10.76 6.61
C HIS A 109 -1.48 12.20 6.54
N GLY A 110 -2.17 13.06 5.79
CA GLY A 110 -1.85 14.49 5.68
C GLY A 110 -0.56 14.80 4.91
N VAL A 111 0.14 13.79 4.39
CA VAL A 111 1.37 13.99 3.60
C VAL A 111 1.01 14.24 2.14
N VAL A 112 1.50 15.36 1.60
CA VAL A 112 1.39 15.71 0.19
C VAL A 112 2.78 15.74 -0.44
N CYS A 113 2.90 15.26 -1.68
CA CYS A 113 4.16 15.22 -2.44
C CYS A 113 5.34 14.58 -1.66
N PRO A 114 5.21 13.31 -1.22
CA PRO A 114 6.29 12.66 -0.50
C PRO A 114 7.55 12.53 -1.37
N MET A 115 8.71 12.74 -0.76
CA MET A 115 10.02 12.51 -1.36
C MET A 115 10.77 11.49 -0.51
N ALA A 116 11.50 10.60 -1.16
CA ALA A 116 12.46 9.72 -0.51
C ALA A 116 13.84 9.94 -1.12
N VAL A 117 14.89 9.92 -0.28
CA VAL A 117 16.28 9.91 -0.74
C VAL A 117 16.75 8.47 -0.76
N GLY A 118 17.26 8.04 -1.91
CA GLY A 118 17.77 6.69 -2.09
C GLY A 118 18.97 6.42 -1.17
N PRO A 119 19.10 5.20 -0.60
CA PRO A 119 20.31 4.81 0.10
C PRO A 119 21.54 4.97 -0.81
N ALA A 120 22.61 5.58 -0.29
CA ALA A 120 23.86 5.85 -1.02
C ALA A 120 23.74 6.72 -2.29
N ALA A 121 22.60 7.40 -2.51
CA ALA A 121 22.47 8.39 -3.56
C ALA A 121 23.34 9.63 -3.23
N ALA A 122 23.83 10.34 -4.25
CA ALA A 122 24.69 11.52 -4.04
C ALA A 122 23.97 12.60 -3.20
N GLU A 123 22.66 12.73 -3.38
CA GLU A 123 21.78 13.62 -2.64
C GLU A 123 21.74 13.28 -1.15
N MET A 124 22.00 12.04 -0.74
CA MET A 124 21.99 11.62 0.66
C MET A 124 22.99 12.38 1.54
N HIS A 125 24.14 12.78 0.98
CA HIS A 125 25.17 13.52 1.72
C HIS A 125 24.79 14.97 2.00
N ASN A 126 23.93 15.54 1.15
CA ASN A 126 23.67 16.98 1.11
C ASN A 126 22.21 17.35 1.37
N THR A 127 21.29 16.37 1.43
CA THR A 127 19.87 16.62 1.70
C THR A 127 19.69 16.95 3.18
N ILE A 128 19.35 18.21 3.45
CA ILE A 128 18.98 18.68 4.79
C ILE A 128 17.51 19.08 4.73
N SER A 129 16.68 18.40 5.52
CA SER A 129 15.27 18.73 5.68
C SER A 129 15.06 19.37 7.04
N PHE A 130 14.34 20.49 7.06
CA PHE A 130 13.90 21.11 8.30
C PHE A 130 12.44 20.72 8.54
N GLU A 131 12.12 20.37 9.78
CA GLU A 131 10.72 20.30 10.17
C GLU A 131 10.11 21.68 9.97
N GLN A 132 8.97 21.75 9.31
CA GLN A 132 8.21 22.99 9.24
C GLN A 132 7.56 23.19 10.62
N THR A 133 8.33 23.67 11.61
CA THR A 133 7.77 24.08 12.90
C THR A 133 6.67 25.07 12.60
N GLY A 134 5.45 24.76 13.04
CA GLY A 134 4.24 25.47 12.66
C GLY A 134 4.30 26.96 12.99
N LEU A 135 4.78 27.78 12.06
CA LEU A 135 4.54 29.22 12.12
C LEU A 135 3.04 29.50 11.92
N LEU A 136 2.31 28.58 11.28
CA LEU A 136 0.85 28.60 11.16
C LEU A 136 0.10 28.26 12.47
N SER A 137 0.66 27.45 13.38
CA SER A 137 0.02 27.21 14.69
C SER A 137 0.22 28.38 15.66
N LEU A 138 1.26 29.19 15.47
CA LEU A 138 1.48 30.45 16.18
C LEU A 138 0.66 31.63 15.60
N LEU A 139 0.22 31.54 14.34
CA LEU A 139 -0.59 32.56 13.68
C LEU A 139 -2.10 32.24 13.67
N GLY A 140 -2.50 31.02 14.03
CA GLY A 140 -3.89 30.54 14.01
C GLY A 140 -4.71 30.84 15.28
N GLY A 141 -4.29 31.81 16.08
CA GLY A 141 -5.08 32.34 17.19
C GLY A 141 -6.00 33.49 16.73
N ALA A 142 -7.03 33.18 15.95
CA ALA A 142 -8.26 33.97 15.85
C ALA A 142 -9.28 33.21 14.98
N ASP A 143 -10.44 32.91 15.56
CA ASP A 143 -11.62 32.36 14.90
C ASP A 143 -12.06 33.15 13.67
N GLY A 144 -12.65 32.46 12.70
CA GLY A 144 -13.62 33.04 11.75
C GLY A 144 -13.41 32.66 10.28
N ASP A 145 -14.30 31.80 9.78
CA ASP A 145 -14.80 31.69 8.40
C ASP A 145 -13.87 32.10 7.23
N ALA A 146 -13.40 31.10 6.48
CA ALA A 146 -13.16 31.25 5.04
C ALA A 146 -13.14 29.88 4.34
N GLU A 147 -14.34 29.33 4.11
CA GLU A 147 -14.54 28.59 2.86
C GLU A 147 -14.21 29.51 1.67
N SER A 148 -13.67 28.91 0.63
CA SER A 148 -13.40 29.46 -0.72
C SER A 148 -12.05 30.15 -0.94
N ARG A 149 -11.38 29.64 -1.99
CA ARG A 149 -10.30 30.23 -2.80
C ARG A 149 -8.86 29.90 -2.39
N LEU A 150 -8.33 28.84 -2.98
CA LEU A 150 -7.16 28.84 -3.89
C LEU A 150 -6.99 27.38 -4.37
N GLY A 151 -7.08 27.01 -5.64
CA GLY A 151 -6.62 27.71 -6.83
C GLY A 151 -5.59 26.81 -7.50
N ARG A 152 -6.05 26.02 -8.47
CA ARG A 152 -5.30 25.20 -9.44
C ARG A 152 -3.80 25.54 -9.53
N ARG A 153 -2.93 24.57 -9.22
CA ARG A 153 -1.62 24.45 -9.88
C ARG A 153 -1.48 23.05 -10.45
N SER A 154 -1.77 22.97 -11.74
CA SER A 154 -1.30 21.89 -12.60
C SER A 154 0.22 21.84 -12.56
N VAL A 155 0.79 20.67 -12.28
CA VAL A 155 2.14 20.37 -12.76
C VAL A 155 1.96 19.60 -14.05
N ARG A 156 2.38 20.24 -15.15
CA ARG A 156 2.45 19.64 -16.49
C ARG A 156 3.71 18.76 -16.58
N ALA A 157 3.51 17.62 -17.24
CA ALA A 157 4.46 16.73 -17.93
C ALA A 157 5.72 16.29 -17.18
#